data_AF-S5MX80-F1
#
_entry.id   AF-S5MX80-F1
#
_cell.length_a   1.000
_cell.length_b   1.000
_cell.length_c   1.000
_cell.angle_alpha   90.00
_cell.angle_beta   90.00
_cell.angle_gamma   90.00
#
_symmetry.space_group_name_H-M   'P 1'
#
loop_
_entity.id
_entity.type
_entity.pdbx_description
1 polymer ?
#
loop_
_entity_poly.entity_id
_entity_poly.type
_entity_poly.pdbx_seq_one_letter_code
_entity_poly.pdbx_strand_id
1 'polypeptide(L)'
;MDTVRVKFLLGGFCEDPTGYEWLMIVLGRMAKDFQENPVLDMQYEFQNDIHWKLFDDQPYPFWVMEAIGSWSVIKPQNTQFQDDL
;
A
#
# COMPACT_ATOMS: atom_id res chain seq x y z
N MET A 1 0.26 -6.38 -18.15
CA MET A 1 -0.41 -6.08 -16.87
C MET A 1 -0.14 -4.64 -16.56
N ASP A 2 -1.18 -3.88 -16.19
CA ASP A 2 -1.00 -2.50 -15.76
C ASP A 2 -0.53 -2.50 -14.31
N THR A 3 0.41 -1.63 -13.96
CA THR A 3 0.86 -1.46 -12.58
C THR A 3 0.37 -0.12 -12.05
N VAL A 4 -0.29 -0.14 -10.90
CA VAL A 4 -0.71 1.07 -10.17
C VAL A 4 0.11 1.22 -8.91
N ARG A 5 0.42 2.47 -8.55
CA ARG A 5 1.08 2.79 -7.27
C ARG A 5 0.05 3.35 -6.31
N VAL A 6 -0.06 2.74 -5.14
CA VAL A 6 -0.96 3.19 -4.07
C VAL A 6 -0.13 3.83 -2.98
N LYS A 7 -0.55 5.03 -2.55
CA LYS A 7 0.06 5.78 -1.46
C LYS A 7 -0.83 5.69 -0.23
N PHE A 8 -0.23 5.34 0.89
CA PHE A 8 -0.83 5.32 2.22
C PHE A 8 -0.23 6.45 3.06
N LEU A 9 -1.08 7.15 3.80
CA LEU A 9 -0.65 8.02 4.89
C LEU A 9 -0.97 7.30 6.20
N LEU A 10 0.07 7.00 6.97
CA LEU A 10 -0.05 6.38 8.28
C LEU A 10 0.24 7.44 9.31
N GLY A 11 -0.63 7.58 10.32
CA GLY A 11 -0.41 8.56 11.38
C GLY A 11 -1.04 8.15 12.70
N GLY A 12 -0.53 8.75 13.76
CA GLY A 12 -0.97 8.49 15.12
C GLY A 12 -0.65 9.65 16.06
N PHE A 13 -1.41 9.75 17.14
CA PHE A 13 -1.15 10.68 18.24
C PHE A 13 -0.06 10.08 19.15
N CYS A 14 1.00 10.84 19.43
CA CYS A 14 2.03 10.51 20.40
C CYS A 14 2.83 11.77 20.76
N GLU A 15 2.75 12.17 22.03
CA GLU A 15 3.52 13.31 22.55
C GLU A 15 5.01 12.96 22.74
N ASP A 16 5.34 11.67 22.79
CA ASP A 16 6.72 11.21 22.96
C ASP A 16 7.55 11.36 21.67
N PRO A 17 8.86 11.65 21.78
CA PRO A 17 9.77 11.71 20.64
C PRO A 17 9.90 10.40 19.85
N THR A 18 9.42 9.28 20.38
CA THR A 18 9.51 7.94 19.80
C THR A 18 8.25 7.51 19.04
N GLY A 19 7.31 8.42 18.77
CA GLY A 19 6.06 8.10 18.08
C GLY A 19 6.23 7.44 16.69
N TYR A 20 7.37 7.64 16.02
CA TYR A 20 7.70 6.95 14.78
C TYR A 20 7.77 5.42 14.93
N GLU A 21 8.11 4.89 16.11
CA GLU A 21 8.19 3.44 16.36
C GLU A 21 6.83 2.77 16.17
N TRP A 22 5.76 3.43 16.61
CA TRP A 22 4.39 2.97 16.39
C TRP A 22 4.04 2.93 14.90
N LEU A 23 4.47 3.94 14.13
CA LEU A 23 4.27 3.96 12.69
C LEU A 23 5.00 2.80 12.01
N MET A 24 6.23 2.48 12.44
CA MET A 24 6.98 1.34 11.93
C MET A 24 6.32 0.00 12.24
N ILE A 25 5.72 -0.15 13.44
CA ILE A 25 4.95 -1.36 13.79
C ILE A 25 3.72 -1.50 12.88
N VAL A 26 2.99 -0.41 12.64
CA VAL A 26 1.83 -0.41 11.73
C VAL A 26 2.26 -0.79 10.31
N LEU A 27 3.31 -0.14 9.80
CA LEU A 27 3.87 -0.46 8.48
C LEU A 27 4.28 -1.93 8.38
N GLY A 28 4.98 -2.46 9.39
CA GLY A 28 5.43 -3.86 9.39
C GLY A 28 4.27 -4.84 9.37
N ARG A 29 3.18 -4.55 10.09
CA ARG A 29 1.95 -5.37 10.07
C ARG A 29 1.26 -5.31 8.71
N MET A 30 1.15 -4.12 8.11
CA MET A 30 0.57 -3.96 6.77
C MET A 30 1.39 -4.70 5.71
N ALA A 31 2.72 -4.54 5.73
CA ALA A 31 3.60 -5.21 4.79
C ALA A 31 3.49 -6.74 4.90
N LYS A 32 3.45 -7.26 6.13
CA LYS A 32 3.24 -8.68 6.39
C LYS A 32 1.90 -9.16 5.83
N ASP A 33 0.81 -8.43 6.10
CA ASP A 33 -0.53 -8.83 5.63
C ASP A 33 -0.63 -8.82 4.10
N PHE A 34 -0.05 -7.81 3.44
CA PHE A 34 0.02 -7.79 1.97
C PHE A 34 0.89 -8.91 1.39
N GLN A 35 1.90 -9.39 2.12
CA GLN A 35 2.69 -10.55 1.71
C GLN A 35 1.95 -11.88 1.90
N GLU A 36 1.20 -12.01 3.00
CA GLU A 36 0.42 -13.22 3.30
C GLU A 36 -0.83 -13.32 2.43
N ASN A 37 -1.43 -12.18 2.07
CA ASN A 37 -2.64 -12.06 1.27
C ASN A 37 -2.41 -11.10 0.07
N PRO A 38 -1.57 -11.46 -0.91
CA PRO A 38 -1.14 -10.53 -1.96
C PRO A 38 -2.23 -10.20 -2.98
N VAL A 39 -3.29 -11.02 -3.08
CA VAL A 39 -4.36 -10.84 -4.07
C VAL A 39 -5.62 -10.31 -3.42
N LEU A 40 -6.05 -9.12 -3.85
CA LEU A 40 -7.32 -8.48 -3.47
C LEU A 40 -8.35 -8.62 -4.60
N ASP A 41 -9.56 -9.03 -4.25
CA ASP A 41 -10.72 -9.19 -5.17
C ASP A 41 -10.44 -10.00 -6.45
N MET A 42 -9.43 -10.88 -6.41
CA MET A 42 -8.95 -11.64 -7.57
C MET A 42 -8.50 -10.76 -8.75
N GLN A 43 -8.27 -9.46 -8.54
CA GLN A 43 -7.99 -8.48 -9.60
C GLN A 43 -6.72 -7.68 -9.36
N TYR A 44 -6.32 -7.51 -8.10
CA TYR A 44 -5.20 -6.67 -7.71
C TYR A 44 -4.17 -7.49 -6.96
N GLU A 45 -2.98 -7.64 -7.52
CA GLU A 45 -1.92 -8.42 -6.89
C GLU A 45 -0.78 -7.49 -6.46
N PHE A 46 -0.50 -7.47 -5.16
CA PHE A 46 0.59 -6.73 -4.57
C PHE A 46 1.94 -7.24 -5.09
N GLN A 47 2.80 -6.32 -5.51
CA GLN A 47 4.07 -6.64 -6.18
C GLN A 47 5.24 -6.85 -5.21
N ASN A 48 4.95 -7.04 -3.92
CA ASN A 48 5.94 -7.24 -2.86
C ASN A 48 6.95 -6.08 -2.74
N ASP A 49 6.51 -4.86 -3.06
CA ASP A 49 7.29 -3.64 -2.93
C ASP A 49 6.56 -2.66 -2.00
N ILE A 50 7.19 -2.32 -0.88
CA ILE A 50 6.71 -1.23 -0.02
C ILE A 50 7.87 -0.33 0.34
N HIS A 51 7.79 0.91 -0.13
CA HIS A 51 8.72 1.97 0.17
C HIS A 51 8.06 2.94 1.11
N TRP A 52 8.82 3.54 2.01
CA TRP A 52 8.27 4.47 2.97
C TRP A 52 9.21 5.63 3.23
N LYS A 53 8.64 6.73 3.72
CA LYS A 53 9.40 7.87 4.23
C LYS A 53 8.68 8.44 5.46
N LEU A 54 9.45 8.76 6.47
CA LEU A 54 9.00 9.63 7.55
C LEU A 54 9.13 11.08 7.07
N PHE A 55 8.18 11.95 7.41
CA PHE A 55 8.32 13.38 7.13
C PHE A 55 9.33 14.01 8.09
N ASP A 56 10.17 14.91 7.59
CA ASP A 56 11.14 15.62 8.44
C ASP A 56 10.41 16.53 9.44
N ASP A 57 9.37 17.22 8.98
CA ASP A 57 8.51 18.06 9.81
C ASP A 57 7.28 17.27 10.29
N GLN A 58 7.26 16.94 11.59
CA GLN A 58 6.16 16.22 12.22
C GLN A 58 5.15 17.19 12.87
N PRO A 59 3.84 17.04 12.61
CA PRO A 59 2.83 17.93 13.16
C PRO A 59 2.55 17.58 14.63
N TYR A 60 3.21 18.23 15.59
CA TYR A 60 2.96 17.97 17.03
C TYR A 60 1.46 18.07 17.40
N PRO A 61 0.91 17.16 18.21
CA PRO A 61 1.51 15.98 18.86
C PRO A 61 1.34 14.68 18.04
N PHE A 62 1.30 14.78 16.72
CA PHE A 62 1.10 13.64 15.81
C PHE A 62 2.39 13.28 15.10
N TRP A 63 2.45 12.00 14.75
CA TRP A 63 3.45 11.43 13.88
C TRP A 63 2.78 10.93 12.62
N VAL A 64 3.39 11.20 11.46
CA VAL A 64 2.88 10.81 10.15
C VAL A 64 4.02 10.30 9.27
N MET A 65 3.74 9.26 8.49
CA MET A 65 4.60 8.74 7.44
C MET A 65 3.82 8.45 6.16
N GLU A 66 4.54 8.41 5.04
CA GLU A 66 4.02 7.97 3.76
C GLU A 66 4.58 6.59 3.43
N ALA A 67 3.72 5.67 2.99
CA ALA A 67 4.11 4.38 2.42
C ALA A 67 3.56 4.27 0.99
N ILE A 68 4.32 3.68 0.08
CA ILE A 68 3.95 3.49 -1.32
C ILE A 68 4.23 2.04 -1.69
N GLY A 69 3.25 1.36 -2.27
CA GLY A 69 3.44 0.05 -2.88
C GLY A 69 2.83 -0.05 -4.27
N SER A 70 3.15 -1.12 -5.00
CA SER A 70 2.65 -1.36 -6.35
C SER A 70 1.70 -2.57 -6.40
N TRP A 71 0.67 -2.46 -7.24
CA TRP A 71 -0.26 -3.53 -7.53
C TRP A 71 -0.34 -3.75 -9.05
N SER A 72 -0.30 -5.00 -9.48
CA SER A 72 -0.69 -5.34 -10.84
C SER A 72 -2.22 -5.38 -10.92
N VAL A 73 -2.76 -4.91 -12.04
CA VAL A 73 -4.20 -4.89 -12.31
C VAL A 73 -4.50 -5.86 -13.45
N ILE A 74 -5.32 -6.87 -13.14
CA ILE A 74 -5.85 -7.80 -14.14
C ILE A 74 -7.05 -7.13 -14.80
N LYS A 75 -6.88 -6.73 -16.07
CA LYS A 75 -8.00 -6.25 -16.87
C LYS A 75 -8.80 -7.46 -17.40
N PRO A 76 -10.14 -7.39 -17.41
CA PRO A 76 -10.93 -8.38 -18.15
C PRO A 76 -10.48 -8.38 -19.60
N GLN A 77 -10.17 -9.56 -20.14
CA GLN A 77 -9.92 -9.71 -21.57
C GLN A 77 -11.25 -9.53 -22.30
N ASN A 78 -11.35 -8.50 -23.15
CA ASN A 78 -12.46 -8.41 -24.09
C ASN A 78 -12.37 -9.61 -25.04
N THR A 79 -13.10 -10.68 -24.74
CA THR A 79 -13.41 -11.70 -25.73
C THR A 79 -14.36 -11.03 -26.72
N GLN A 80 -13.82 -10.45 -27.79
CA GLN A 80 -14.63 -10.20 -28.97
C GLN A 80 -15.14 -11.58 -29.40
N PHE A 81 -16.41 -11.85 -29.16
CA PHE A 81 -17.12 -12.92 -29.84
C PHE A 81 -17.04 -12.56 -31.32
N GLN A 82 -16.10 -13.18 -32.01
CA GLN A 82 -16.06 -13.19 -33.46
C GLN A 82 -17.27 -14.06 -33.84
N ASP A 83 -18.43 -13.41 -33.99
CA ASP A 83 -19.60 -14.03 -34.61
C ASP A 83 -19.19 -14.38 -36.04
N ASP A 84 -18.69 -15.61 -36.22
CA ASP A 84 -18.57 -16.25 -37.52
C ASP A 84 -19.99 -16.56 -38.02
N LEU A 85 -20.56 -15.64 -38.80
CA LEU A 85 -21.73 -15.85 -39.66
C LEU A 85 -21.50 -15.25 -41.05
#